data_AF-A0A7W9W9D4-F1
#
_entry.id   AF-A0A7W9W9D4-F1
#
_cell.length_a   1.000
_cell.length_b   1.000
_cell.length_c   1.000
_cell.angle_alpha   90.00
_cell.angle_beta   90.00
_cell.angle_gamma   90.00
#
_symmetry.space_group_name_H-M   'P 1'
#
loop_
_entity.id
_entity.type
_entity.pdbx_description
1 polymer ?
#
loop_
_entity_poly.entity_id
_entity_poly.type
_entity_poly.pdbx_seq_one_letter_code
_entity_poly.pdbx_strand_id
1 'polypeptide(L)'
;MKTVTVYLEGAEKKNKKLVNDCRRGFSELFGMRHVVFVPCGGRKQAFDDFEVAYKNPDGTWPVLLVDSEDEVVDASKIEHLTKRDGWKFPEGVTERQVQLMTTCMESWLIYERNGLRTFYGSCLQESGLPSKFEMETRHRHTLFDILRHVTRDCVRDKVYGKGMAFQILALVEGATLRELKYFEMAYTAIKGHTKI
;
A
#
# COMPACT_ATOMS: atom_id res chain seq x y z
N MET A 1 -4.04 17.51 16.35
CA MET A 1 -4.42 16.19 16.89
C MET A 1 -4.34 15.14 15.79
N LYS A 2 -4.12 13.85 16.07
CA LYS A 2 -4.23 12.78 15.05
C LYS A 2 -5.64 12.19 15.16
N THR A 3 -6.27 11.85 14.04
CA THR A 3 -7.63 11.28 14.02
C THR A 3 -7.66 9.86 13.46
N VAL A 4 -6.70 9.51 12.60
CA VAL A 4 -6.61 8.18 11.99
C VAL A 4 -5.19 7.64 12.10
N THR A 5 -5.07 6.36 12.47
CA THR A 5 -3.80 5.63 12.45
C THR A 5 -3.93 4.45 11.50
N VAL A 6 -3.11 4.41 10.46
CA VAL A 6 -3.09 3.38 9.43
C VAL A 6 -1.91 2.44 9.67
N TYR A 7 -2.20 1.17 9.95
CA TYR A 7 -1.25 0.08 10.17
C TYR A 7 -0.96 -0.59 8.84
N LEU A 8 0.29 -0.50 8.40
CA LEU A 8 0.72 -0.87 7.05
C LEU A 8 1.50 -2.18 7.06
N GLU A 9 1.17 -3.06 6.12
CA GLU A 9 2.14 -4.05 5.68
C GLU A 9 3.35 -3.36 5.02
N GLY A 10 4.54 -3.83 5.37
CA GLY A 10 5.81 -3.39 4.83
C GLY A 10 6.73 -2.74 5.87
N ALA A 11 7.98 -2.56 5.44
CA ALA A 11 9.10 -2.06 6.23
C ALA A 11 9.39 -2.82 7.53
N GLU A 12 10.48 -3.58 7.56
CA GLU A 12 10.97 -4.21 8.79
C GLU A 12 11.17 -3.17 9.90
N LYS A 13 10.49 -3.33 11.05
CA LYS A 13 10.51 -2.39 12.18
C LYS A 13 11.93 -2.02 12.65
N LYS A 14 12.89 -2.95 12.55
CA LYS A 14 14.30 -2.74 12.91
C LYS A 14 15.09 -1.87 11.92
N ASN A 15 14.62 -1.74 10.69
CA ASN A 15 15.28 -0.94 9.65
C ASN A 15 14.72 0.48 9.63
N LYS A 16 15.35 1.38 10.40
CA LYS A 16 14.91 2.78 10.55
C LYS A 16 14.78 3.53 9.24
N LYS A 17 15.71 3.32 8.28
CA LYS A 17 15.64 3.96 6.97
C LYS A 17 14.38 3.52 6.23
N LEU A 18 14.13 2.21 6.18
CA LEU A 18 12.98 1.65 5.48
C LEU A 18 11.65 2.08 6.12
N VAL A 19 11.59 2.16 7.45
CA VAL A 19 10.42 2.69 8.17
C VAL A 19 10.18 4.15 7.83
N ASN A 20 11.22 4.98 7.79
CA ASN A 20 11.09 6.40 7.44
C ASN A 20 10.67 6.58 5.97
N ASP A 21 11.24 5.82 5.05
CA ASP A 21 10.85 5.86 3.63
C ASP A 21 9.40 5.41 3.44
N CYS A 22 8.96 4.36 4.11
CA CYS A 22 7.57 3.91 4.08
C CYS A 22 6.62 4.99 4.59
N ARG A 23 6.89 5.54 5.78
CA ARG A 23 6.07 6.65 6.34
C ARG A 23 5.96 7.82 5.39
N ARG A 24 7.10 8.28 4.86
CA ARG A 24 7.15 9.39 3.89
C ARG A 24 6.34 9.04 2.63
N GLY A 25 6.55 7.87 2.05
CA GLY A 25 5.86 7.43 0.84
C GLY A 25 4.33 7.48 0.99
N PHE A 26 3.79 6.88 2.06
CA PHE A 26 2.36 6.90 2.30
C PHE A 26 1.83 8.28 2.69
N SER A 27 2.58 9.06 3.48
CA SER A 27 2.18 10.42 3.84
C SER A 27 2.07 11.35 2.63
N GLU A 28 3.04 11.30 1.72
CA GLU A 28 3.01 12.08 0.46
C GLU A 28 1.87 11.59 -0.45
N LEU A 29 1.75 10.27 -0.63
CA LEU A 29 0.73 9.68 -1.50
C LEU A 29 -0.70 10.07 -1.13
N PHE A 30 -1.03 9.97 0.16
CA PHE A 30 -2.39 10.29 0.63
C PHE A 30 -2.58 11.79 0.83
N GLY A 31 -1.53 12.54 1.15
CA GLY A 31 -1.58 14.00 1.32
C GLY A 31 -2.54 14.48 2.42
N MET A 32 -2.88 13.61 3.38
CA MET A 32 -3.89 13.90 4.40
C MET A 32 -3.25 14.40 5.70
N ARG A 33 -3.76 15.52 6.20
CA ARG A 33 -3.46 16.00 7.56
C ARG A 33 -4.15 15.09 8.58
N HIS A 34 -3.55 14.95 9.76
CA HIS A 34 -4.09 14.19 10.90
C HIS A 34 -4.17 12.67 10.73
N VAL A 35 -3.58 12.12 9.67
CA VAL A 35 -3.38 10.67 9.46
C VAL A 35 -1.95 10.31 9.81
N VAL A 36 -1.75 9.19 10.49
CA VAL A 36 -0.42 8.60 10.74
C VAL A 36 -0.32 7.23 10.12
N PHE A 37 0.76 7.03 9.38
CA PHE A 37 1.11 5.74 8.80
C PHE A 37 2.13 5.03 9.70
N VAL A 38 1.82 3.80 10.09
CA VAL A 38 2.62 2.95 10.98
C VAL A 38 3.06 1.73 10.20
N PRO A 39 4.32 1.67 9.71
CA PRO A 39 4.85 0.47 9.10
C PRO A 39 5.05 -0.63 10.14
N CYS A 40 4.44 -1.78 9.90
CA CYS A 40 4.35 -2.87 10.87
C CYS A 40 5.27 -4.06 10.55
N GLY A 41 5.98 -4.07 9.42
CA GLY A 41 6.75 -5.23 8.99
C GLY A 41 5.91 -6.17 8.14
N GLY A 42 5.84 -7.46 8.50
CA GLY A 42 5.07 -8.42 7.70
C GLY A 42 3.56 -8.28 7.88
N ARG A 43 2.75 -8.83 6.96
CA ARG A 43 1.28 -8.79 7.02
C ARG A 43 0.67 -9.21 8.37
N LYS A 44 1.16 -10.31 8.95
CA LYS A 44 0.72 -10.77 10.27
C LYS A 44 0.98 -9.75 11.37
N GLN A 45 2.12 -9.06 11.32
CA GLN A 45 2.47 -8.02 12.29
C GLN A 45 1.60 -6.77 12.10
N ALA A 46 1.23 -6.43 10.85
CA ALA A 46 0.28 -5.36 10.57
C ALA A 46 -1.11 -5.66 11.16
N PHE A 47 -1.60 -6.89 10.94
CA PHE A 47 -2.85 -7.34 11.54
C PHE A 47 -2.80 -7.32 13.07
N ASP A 48 -1.74 -7.86 13.68
CA ASP A 48 -1.59 -7.91 15.14
C ASP A 48 -1.54 -6.51 15.76
N ASP A 49 -0.77 -5.58 15.17
CA ASP A 49 -0.69 -4.20 15.64
C ASP A 49 -2.05 -3.47 15.52
N PHE A 50 -2.77 -3.70 14.40
CA PHE A 50 -4.13 -3.18 14.21
C PHE A 50 -5.09 -3.73 15.26
N GLU A 51 -5.05 -5.04 15.53
CA GLU A 51 -5.93 -5.69 16.51
C GLU A 51 -5.69 -5.14 17.91
N VAL A 52 -4.43 -4.94 18.30
CA VAL A 52 -4.06 -4.32 19.57
C VAL A 52 -4.62 -2.90 19.66
N ALA A 53 -4.48 -2.09 18.61
CA ALA A 53 -4.97 -0.72 18.58
C ALA A 53 -6.50 -0.63 18.62
N TYR A 54 -7.19 -1.54 17.92
CA TYR A 54 -8.65 -1.63 17.95
C TYR A 54 -9.17 -1.98 19.35
N LYS A 55 -8.52 -2.94 20.03
CA LYS A 55 -8.89 -3.36 21.39
C LYS A 55 -8.51 -2.36 22.48
N ASN A 56 -7.53 -1.50 22.22
CA ASN A 56 -7.03 -0.50 23.15
C ASN A 56 -7.05 0.90 22.50
N PRO A 57 -8.24 1.51 22.34
CA PRO A 57 -8.35 2.79 21.62
C PRO A 57 -7.56 3.90 22.31
N ASP A 58 -6.71 4.58 21.53
CA ASP A 58 -5.91 5.72 21.98
C ASP A 58 -6.51 7.08 21.59
N GLY A 59 -7.77 7.08 21.15
CA GLY A 59 -8.46 8.24 20.59
C GLY A 59 -8.26 8.41 19.07
N THR A 60 -7.51 7.52 18.41
CA THR A 60 -7.45 7.46 16.94
C THR A 60 -8.35 6.37 16.39
N TRP A 61 -8.77 6.52 15.12
CA TRP A 61 -9.49 5.49 14.39
C TRP A 61 -8.50 4.57 13.67
N PRO A 62 -8.34 3.30 14.11
CA PRO A 62 -7.35 2.40 13.52
C PRO A 62 -7.86 1.83 12.20
N VAL A 63 -6.97 1.80 11.20
CA VAL A 63 -7.19 1.22 9.87
C VAL A 63 -6.05 0.26 9.55
N LEU A 64 -6.37 -0.95 9.12
CA LEU A 64 -5.45 -1.91 8.52
C LEU A 64 -5.37 -1.66 7.02
N LEU A 65 -4.16 -1.58 6.46
CA LEU A 65 -3.93 -1.50 5.02
C LEU A 65 -2.81 -2.48 4.63
N VAL A 66 -3.15 -3.51 3.86
CA VAL A 66 -2.25 -4.62 3.49
C VAL A 66 -2.40 -5.01 2.02
N ASP A 67 -1.45 -5.77 1.49
CA ASP A 67 -1.62 -6.38 0.18
C ASP A 67 -2.71 -7.46 0.25
N SER A 68 -3.63 -7.49 -0.74
CA SER A 68 -4.57 -8.61 -0.92
C SER A 68 -3.86 -9.87 -1.39
N GLU A 69 -2.65 -9.70 -1.97
CA GLU A 69 -1.73 -10.70 -2.51
C GLU A 69 -2.26 -11.48 -3.72
N ASP A 70 -3.54 -11.84 -3.71
CA ASP A 70 -4.27 -12.45 -4.82
C ASP A 70 -5.51 -11.61 -5.16
N GLU A 71 -6.14 -11.94 -6.29
CA GLU A 71 -7.39 -11.33 -6.72
C GLU A 71 -8.47 -11.50 -5.64
N VAL A 72 -9.19 -10.42 -5.36
CA VAL A 72 -10.27 -10.40 -4.37
C VAL A 72 -11.58 -10.72 -5.07
N VAL A 73 -11.99 -11.99 -4.99
CA VAL A 73 -13.24 -12.52 -5.57
C VAL A 73 -14.36 -12.67 -4.53
N ASP A 74 -14.05 -12.45 -3.26
CA ASP A 74 -14.97 -12.58 -2.13
C ASP A 74 -15.92 -11.38 -2.00
N ALA A 75 -16.99 -11.54 -1.21
CA ALA A 75 -18.00 -10.48 -1.06
C ALA A 75 -17.48 -9.28 -0.26
N SER A 76 -16.41 -9.46 0.53
CA SER A 76 -15.83 -8.42 1.38
C SER A 76 -14.32 -8.59 1.60
N LYS A 77 -13.64 -7.52 2.02
CA LYS A 77 -12.19 -7.54 2.29
C LYS A 77 -11.88 -8.35 3.56
N ILE A 78 -12.76 -8.28 4.56
CA ILE A 78 -12.67 -9.12 5.76
C ILE A 78 -12.81 -10.60 5.40
N GLU A 79 -13.79 -10.97 4.57
CA GLU A 79 -13.97 -12.37 4.15
C GLU A 79 -12.74 -12.89 3.39
N HIS A 80 -12.21 -12.08 2.45
CA HIS A 80 -11.00 -12.40 1.71
C HIS A 80 -9.81 -12.71 2.62
N LEU A 81 -9.50 -11.78 3.54
CA LEU A 81 -8.38 -11.94 4.48
C LEU A 81 -8.63 -13.07 5.49
N THR A 82 -9.88 -13.34 5.86
CA THR A 82 -10.24 -14.46 6.73
C THR A 82 -9.96 -15.79 6.03
N LYS A 83 -10.40 -15.97 4.78
CA LYS A 83 -10.17 -17.20 4.00
C LYS A 83 -8.70 -17.41 3.68
N ARG A 84 -8.01 -16.34 3.28
CA ARG A 84 -6.61 -16.36 2.89
C ARG A 84 -5.68 -16.59 4.07
N ASP A 85 -5.78 -15.74 5.08
CA ASP A 85 -4.79 -15.61 6.14
C ASP A 85 -5.23 -16.29 7.45
N GLY A 86 -6.49 -16.75 7.53
CA GLY A 86 -7.07 -17.28 8.77
C GLY A 86 -7.28 -16.21 9.84
N TRP A 87 -7.26 -14.92 9.47
CA TRP A 87 -7.41 -13.82 10.40
C TRP A 87 -8.82 -13.77 10.99
N LYS A 88 -8.89 -13.56 12.31
CA LYS A 88 -10.15 -13.42 13.05
C LYS A 88 -10.27 -11.99 13.53
N PHE A 89 -11.01 -11.18 12.78
CA PHE A 89 -11.22 -9.79 13.15
C PHE A 89 -12.05 -9.69 14.44
N PRO A 90 -11.71 -8.77 15.37
CA PRO A 90 -12.52 -8.47 16.53
C PRO A 90 -13.96 -8.07 16.16
N GLU A 91 -14.89 -8.30 17.08
CA GLU A 91 -16.27 -7.86 16.92
C GLU A 91 -16.37 -6.34 16.73
N GLY A 92 -17.24 -5.91 15.80
CA GLY A 92 -17.45 -4.50 15.46
C GLY A 92 -16.47 -3.93 14.44
N VAL A 93 -15.39 -4.64 14.08
CA VAL A 93 -14.52 -4.20 12.97
C VAL A 93 -15.32 -4.16 11.68
N THR A 94 -15.20 -3.05 10.95
CA THR A 94 -15.95 -2.83 9.70
C THR A 94 -15.06 -2.85 8.47
N GLU A 95 -15.68 -3.03 7.29
CA GLU A 95 -15.04 -2.89 5.97
C GLU A 95 -14.39 -1.53 5.71
N ARG A 96 -14.63 -0.53 6.56
CA ARG A 96 -13.98 0.79 6.49
C ARG A 96 -12.64 0.78 7.23
N GLN A 97 -12.45 -0.07 8.22
CA GLN A 97 -11.18 -0.20 8.96
C GLN A 97 -10.23 -1.22 8.34
N VAL A 98 -10.72 -2.07 7.45
CA VAL A 98 -9.90 -3.04 6.72
C VAL A 98 -9.79 -2.55 5.28
N GLN A 99 -8.58 -2.30 4.77
CA GLN A 99 -8.33 -1.80 3.42
C GLN A 99 -7.23 -2.61 2.73
N LEU A 100 -7.23 -2.60 1.40
CA LEU A 100 -6.29 -3.37 0.58
C LEU A 100 -5.48 -2.46 -0.35
N MET A 101 -4.20 -2.77 -0.54
CA MET A 101 -3.31 -2.08 -1.48
C MET A 101 -3.44 -2.57 -2.94
N THR A 102 -4.50 -3.34 -3.27
CA THR A 102 -4.60 -4.29 -4.41
C THR A 102 -3.82 -5.60 -4.16
N THR A 103 -3.48 -6.39 -5.19
CA THR A 103 -2.64 -7.60 -5.08
C THR A 103 -1.26 -7.30 -4.53
N CYS A 104 -0.65 -6.18 -4.90
CA CYS A 104 0.54 -5.65 -4.25
C CYS A 104 0.72 -4.15 -4.54
N MET A 105 1.52 -3.48 -3.71
CA MET A 105 1.83 -2.06 -3.90
C MET A 105 2.46 -1.74 -5.27
N GLU A 106 3.18 -2.67 -5.91
CA GLU A 106 3.73 -2.49 -7.27
C GLU A 106 2.65 -2.14 -8.30
N SER A 107 1.42 -2.61 -8.11
CA SER A 107 0.28 -2.25 -8.96
C SER A 107 0.10 -0.74 -9.04
N TRP A 108 0.23 -0.03 -7.91
CA TRP A 108 0.13 1.43 -7.86
C TRP A 108 1.29 2.09 -8.59
N LEU A 109 2.52 1.59 -8.40
CA LEU A 109 3.71 2.14 -9.06
C LEU A 109 3.65 2.01 -10.58
N ILE A 110 3.15 0.87 -11.08
CA ILE A 110 3.02 0.63 -12.52
C ILE A 110 1.85 1.43 -13.10
N TYR A 111 0.75 1.55 -12.36
CA TYR A 111 -0.43 2.29 -12.80
C TYR A 111 -0.15 3.79 -12.96
N GLU A 112 0.54 4.37 -11.99
CA GLU A 112 0.97 5.77 -11.99
C GLU A 112 2.43 5.87 -12.49
N ARG A 113 2.56 6.08 -13.80
CA ARG A 113 3.86 6.02 -14.48
C ARG A 113 4.76 7.23 -14.19
N ASN A 114 4.23 8.38 -13.77
CA ASN A 114 5.04 9.57 -13.54
C ASN A 114 5.97 9.42 -12.33
N GLY A 115 5.54 8.73 -11.27
CA GLY A 115 6.41 8.38 -10.14
C GLY A 115 7.61 7.55 -10.58
N LEU A 116 7.39 6.53 -11.43
CA LEU A 116 8.47 5.73 -12.02
C LEU A 116 9.40 6.57 -12.91
N ARG A 117 8.83 7.38 -13.81
CA ARG A 117 9.60 8.28 -14.69
C ARG A 117 10.46 9.25 -13.89
N THR A 118 9.93 9.81 -12.82
CA THR A 118 10.65 10.75 -11.95
C THR A 118 11.80 10.06 -11.21
N PHE A 119 11.57 8.84 -10.72
CA PHE A 119 12.58 8.10 -9.96
C PHE A 119 13.73 7.57 -10.83
N TYR A 120 13.41 7.02 -12.00
CA TYR A 120 14.37 6.35 -12.87
C TYR A 120 14.89 7.23 -14.01
N GLY A 121 14.15 8.27 -14.40
CA GLY A 121 14.49 9.13 -15.53
C GLY A 121 14.60 8.34 -16.83
N SER A 122 15.62 8.65 -17.63
CA SER A 122 15.86 8.03 -18.93
C SER A 122 16.27 6.55 -18.89
N CYS A 123 16.58 5.99 -17.70
CA CYS A 123 16.94 4.57 -17.62
C CYS A 123 15.72 3.63 -17.59
N LEU A 124 14.51 4.17 -17.36
CA LEU A 124 13.27 3.39 -17.36
C LEU A 124 12.90 2.95 -18.78
N GLN A 125 12.80 1.64 -18.99
CA GLN A 125 12.26 1.07 -20.23
C GLN A 125 10.73 1.04 -20.18
N GLU A 126 10.13 2.22 -20.26
CA GLU A 126 8.68 2.38 -20.04
C GLU A 126 7.83 1.58 -21.04
N SER A 127 8.32 1.34 -22.25
CA SER A 127 7.65 0.49 -23.25
C SER A 127 7.44 -0.95 -22.80
N GLY A 128 8.20 -1.43 -21.81
CA GLY A 128 8.02 -2.75 -21.21
C GLY A 128 6.97 -2.79 -20.09
N LEU A 129 6.38 -1.65 -19.71
CA LEU A 129 5.30 -1.63 -18.72
C LEU A 129 3.98 -2.13 -19.32
N PRO A 130 3.19 -2.91 -18.57
CA PRO A 130 1.93 -3.45 -19.05
C PRO A 130 0.88 -2.36 -19.25
N SER A 131 -0.21 -2.74 -19.93
CA SER A 131 -1.43 -1.95 -19.98
C SER A 131 -1.98 -1.71 -18.56
N LYS A 132 -2.63 -0.56 -18.36
CA LYS A 132 -3.34 -0.21 -17.12
C LYS A 132 -4.58 -1.07 -16.88
N PHE A 133 -5.08 -1.75 -17.91
CA PHE A 133 -6.25 -2.62 -17.80
C PHE A 133 -6.02 -3.76 -16.81
N GLU A 134 -7.04 -4.02 -15.98
CA GLU A 134 -7.07 -5.08 -14.96
C GLU A 134 -5.86 -5.07 -14.01
N MET A 135 -5.31 -3.89 -13.70
CA MET A 135 -4.11 -3.79 -12.86
C MET A 135 -4.32 -4.43 -11.47
N GLU A 136 -5.51 -4.30 -10.89
CA GLU A 136 -5.80 -4.81 -9.54
C GLU A 136 -5.96 -6.33 -9.45
N THR A 137 -6.02 -7.04 -10.58
CA THR A 137 -6.12 -8.51 -10.62
C THR A 137 -4.81 -9.17 -11.04
N ARG A 138 -3.79 -8.38 -11.42
CA ARG A 138 -2.50 -8.91 -11.85
C ARG A 138 -1.75 -9.53 -10.68
N HIS A 139 -1.17 -10.69 -10.94
CA HIS A 139 -0.41 -11.43 -9.95
C HIS A 139 0.87 -10.68 -9.52
N ARG A 140 1.16 -10.65 -8.22
CA ARG A 140 2.23 -9.82 -7.64
C ARG A 140 3.62 -10.12 -8.19
N HIS A 141 3.96 -11.40 -8.37
CA HIS A 141 5.27 -11.79 -8.91
C HIS A 141 5.48 -11.26 -10.34
N THR A 142 4.42 -11.26 -11.15
CA THR A 142 4.47 -10.72 -12.51
C THR A 142 4.81 -9.23 -12.51
N LEU A 143 4.19 -8.46 -11.61
CA LEU A 143 4.44 -7.02 -11.51
C LEU A 143 5.86 -6.73 -11.01
N PHE A 144 6.32 -7.50 -10.03
CA PHE A 144 7.69 -7.41 -9.53
C PHE A 144 8.73 -7.71 -10.62
N ASP A 145 8.54 -8.79 -11.38
CA ASP A 145 9.44 -9.19 -12.47
C ASP A 145 9.43 -8.19 -13.61
N ILE A 146 8.27 -7.63 -13.95
CA ILE A 146 8.14 -6.52 -14.91
C ILE A 146 8.98 -5.33 -14.44
N LEU A 147 8.83 -4.90 -13.18
CA LEU A 147 9.59 -3.76 -12.67
C LEU A 147 11.10 -4.01 -12.68
N ARG A 148 11.54 -5.22 -12.35
CA ARG A 148 12.96 -5.61 -12.50
C ARG A 148 13.42 -5.59 -13.94
N HIS A 149 12.59 -6.07 -14.86
CA HIS A 149 12.90 -6.12 -16.28
C HIS A 149 13.03 -4.71 -16.86
N VAL A 150 12.08 -3.81 -16.62
CA VAL A 150 12.09 -2.44 -17.18
C VAL A 150 13.13 -1.52 -16.55
N THR A 151 13.78 -1.95 -15.47
CA THR A 151 14.86 -1.23 -14.78
C THR A 151 16.21 -1.92 -14.88
N ARG A 152 16.33 -3.03 -15.64
CA ARG A 152 17.53 -3.88 -15.68
C ARG A 152 18.79 -3.16 -16.18
N ASP A 153 18.60 -2.17 -17.06
CA ASP A 153 19.67 -1.40 -17.69
C ASP A 153 19.97 -0.09 -16.94
N CYS A 154 19.24 0.18 -15.84
CA CYS A 154 19.67 1.17 -14.87
C CYS A 154 20.97 0.69 -14.19
N VAL A 155 21.75 1.61 -13.62
CA VAL A 155 22.94 1.27 -12.81
C VAL A 155 22.59 0.21 -11.76
N ARG A 156 23.54 -0.67 -11.41
CA ARG A 156 23.28 -1.92 -10.66
C ARG A 156 22.50 -1.70 -9.35
N ASP A 157 22.70 -0.58 -8.68
CA ASP A 157 22.03 -0.17 -7.44
C ASP A 157 20.63 0.46 -7.64
N LYS A 158 20.19 0.63 -8.89
CA LYS A 158 18.88 1.13 -9.32
C LYS A 158 18.04 0.09 -10.08
N VAL A 159 18.45 -1.17 -10.17
CA VAL A 159 17.52 -2.22 -10.59
C VAL A 159 16.46 -2.39 -9.50
N TYR A 160 15.17 -2.44 -9.88
CA TYR A 160 14.07 -2.49 -8.92
C TYR A 160 14.27 -3.60 -7.88
N GLY A 161 14.08 -3.25 -6.61
CA GLY A 161 14.34 -4.16 -5.51
C GLY A 161 13.79 -3.67 -4.17
N LYS A 162 14.15 -4.43 -3.13
CA LYS A 162 13.60 -4.27 -1.78
C LYS A 162 13.75 -2.83 -1.27
N GLY A 163 12.63 -2.21 -0.94
CA GLY A 163 12.58 -0.86 -0.33
C GLY A 163 12.64 0.31 -1.30
N MET A 164 12.83 0.09 -2.60
CA MET A 164 12.70 1.16 -3.61
C MET A 164 11.24 1.59 -3.77
N ALA A 165 10.33 0.64 -3.59
CA ALA A 165 8.90 0.82 -3.73
C ALA A 165 8.37 2.02 -2.91
N PHE A 166 8.81 2.20 -1.66
CA PHE A 166 8.42 3.34 -0.81
C PHE A 166 9.00 4.68 -1.28
N GLN A 167 10.19 4.67 -1.87
CA GLN A 167 10.80 5.90 -2.39
C GLN A 167 10.06 6.38 -3.64
N ILE A 168 9.66 5.44 -4.50
CA ILE A 168 8.84 5.72 -5.68
C ILE A 168 7.44 6.15 -5.24
N LEU A 169 6.85 5.51 -4.22
CA LEU A 169 5.53 5.85 -3.69
C LEU A 169 5.41 7.32 -3.28
N ALA A 170 6.48 7.90 -2.75
CA ALA A 170 6.53 9.32 -2.39
C ALA A 170 6.46 10.28 -3.60
N LEU A 171 6.65 9.77 -4.81
CA LEU A 171 6.60 10.51 -6.08
C LEU A 171 5.30 10.22 -6.86
N VAL A 172 4.47 9.31 -6.36
CA VAL A 172 3.23 8.88 -7.02
C VAL A 172 2.12 9.88 -6.73
N GLU A 173 1.42 10.30 -7.79
CA GLU A 173 0.26 11.17 -7.67
C GLU A 173 -0.99 10.37 -7.28
N GLY A 174 -1.40 10.49 -6.01
CA GLY A 174 -2.56 9.77 -5.47
C GLY A 174 -3.87 10.03 -6.22
N ALA A 175 -4.00 11.16 -6.92
CA ALA A 175 -5.19 11.49 -7.72
C ALA A 175 -5.43 10.47 -8.86
N THR A 176 -4.37 10.02 -9.53
CA THR A 176 -4.47 9.01 -10.61
C THR A 176 -4.86 7.65 -10.08
N LEU A 177 -4.39 7.28 -8.89
CA LEU A 177 -4.73 6.00 -8.28
C LEU A 177 -6.20 5.88 -7.87
N ARG A 178 -6.95 6.99 -7.80
CA ARG A 178 -8.39 6.96 -7.48
C ARG A 178 -9.25 6.26 -8.55
N GLU A 179 -8.68 5.96 -9.71
CA GLU A 179 -9.30 5.11 -10.73
C GLU A 179 -9.25 3.61 -10.36
N LEU A 180 -8.38 3.22 -9.41
CA LEU A 180 -8.30 1.87 -8.87
C LEU A 180 -9.30 1.71 -7.71
N LYS A 181 -10.12 0.66 -7.77
CA LYS A 181 -11.21 0.42 -6.82
C LYS A 181 -10.70 0.38 -5.39
N TYR A 182 -9.66 -0.41 -5.10
CA TYR A 182 -9.18 -0.60 -3.74
C TYR A 182 -8.46 0.63 -3.19
N PHE A 183 -7.76 1.38 -4.04
CA PHE A 183 -7.16 2.65 -3.63
C PHE A 183 -8.25 3.67 -3.30
N GLU A 184 -9.28 3.82 -4.13
CA GLU A 184 -10.37 4.77 -3.87
C GLU A 184 -11.16 4.43 -2.61
N MET A 185 -11.40 3.13 -2.36
CA MET A 185 -12.02 2.65 -1.12
C MET A 185 -11.18 3.04 0.11
N ALA A 186 -9.86 2.78 0.06
CA ALA A 186 -8.94 3.13 1.15
C ALA A 186 -8.88 4.66 1.37
N TYR A 187 -8.71 5.42 0.29
CA TYR A 187 -8.67 6.88 0.31
C TYR A 187 -9.94 7.47 0.91
N THR A 188 -11.12 7.01 0.48
CA THR A 188 -12.41 7.50 0.97
C THR A 188 -12.65 7.11 2.42
N ALA A 189 -12.29 5.88 2.83
CA ALA A 189 -12.44 5.41 4.20
C ALA A 189 -11.60 6.26 5.17
N ILE A 190 -10.32 6.48 4.85
CA ILE A 190 -9.39 7.28 5.64
C ILE A 190 -9.84 8.73 5.67
N LYS A 191 -10.07 9.35 4.50
CA LYS A 191 -10.47 10.76 4.39
C LYS A 191 -11.77 11.06 5.13
N GLY A 192 -12.73 10.15 5.09
CA GLY A 192 -14.02 10.31 5.77
C GLY A 192 -13.91 10.49 7.29
N HIS A 193 -12.81 10.06 7.91
CA HIS A 193 -12.58 10.20 9.36
C HIS A 193 -11.52 11.26 9.72
N THR A 194 -11.08 12.02 8.73
CA THR A 194 -10.19 13.19 8.94
C THR A 194 -10.95 14.52 9.02
N LYS A 195 -12.26 14.52 8.78
CA LYS A 195 -13.11 15.72 8.74
C LYS A 195 -13.82 15.99 10.09
N ILE A 196 -13.07 15.98 11.19
CA ILE A 196 -13.54 16.47 12.50
C ILE A 196 -12.61 17.59 12.94
#